data_AF-A0A1F7L2P5-F1
#
_entry.id   AF-A0A1F7L2P5-F1
#
_cell.length_a   1.000
_cell.length_b   1.000
_cell.length_c   1.000
_cell.angle_alpha   90.00
_cell.angle_beta   90.00
_cell.angle_gamma   90.00
#
_symmetry.space_group_name_H-M   'P 1'
#
loop_
_entity.id
_entity.type
_entity.pdbx_description
1 polymer ?
#
loop_
_entity_poly.entity_id
_entity_poly.type
_entity_poly.pdbx_seq_one_letter_code
_entity_poly.pdbx_strand_id
1 'polypeptide(L)'
;MKELEKRIIEIEKRNKKVEQDKAWETSLLRRLLLILFTYLTIGIYMKFVLNTDPWLNAIIPSLGFYLSTLSLPFFKKIWDKYFYKKG
;
A
#
# COMPACT_ATOMS: atom_id res chain seq x y z
N MET A 1 33.97 -20.53 -12.73
CA MET A 1 32.57 -21.01 -12.78
C MET A 1 31.76 -20.67 -11.52
N LYS A 2 32.20 -21.05 -10.30
CA LYS A 2 31.46 -20.80 -9.05
C LYS A 2 31.09 -19.33 -8.76
N GLU A 3 31.90 -18.37 -9.22
CA GLU A 3 31.63 -16.94 -8.99
C GLU A 3 30.50 -16.40 -9.89
N LEU A 4 30.44 -16.87 -11.14
CA LEU A 4 29.38 -16.49 -12.08
C LEU A 4 28.02 -17.03 -11.60
N GLU A 5 27.97 -18.28 -11.12
CA GLU A 5 26.75 -18.87 -10.53
C GLU A 5 26.27 -18.07 -9.32
N LYS A 6 27.16 -17.64 -8.42
CA LYS A 6 26.80 -16.81 -7.27
C LYS A 6 26.19 -15.47 -7.71
N ARG A 7 26.79 -14.80 -8.69
CA ARG A 7 26.28 -13.53 -9.22
C ARG A 7 24.92 -13.69 -9.90
N ILE A 8 24.70 -14.79 -10.64
CA ILE A 8 23.41 -15.12 -11.25
C ILE A 8 22.34 -15.28 -10.16
N ILE A 9 22.61 -16.05 -9.12
CA ILE A 9 21.68 -16.28 -8.01
C ILE A 9 21.34 -14.97 -7.28
N GLU A 10 22.30 -14.07 -7.07
CA GLU A 10 22.06 -12.77 -6.46
C GLU A 10 21.18 -11.87 -7.32
N ILE A 11 21.42 -11.85 -8.63
CA ILE A 11 20.62 -11.09 -9.59
C ILE A 11 19.18 -11.62 -9.62
N GLU A 12 18.99 -12.93 -9.69
CA GLU A 12 17.65 -13.55 -9.65
C GLU A 12 16.90 -13.24 -8.35
N LYS A 13 17.58 -13.32 -7.20
CA LYS A 13 17.00 -12.98 -5.90
C LYS A 13 16.52 -11.53 -5.85
N ARG A 14 17.31 -10.60 -6.39
CA ARG A 14 16.93 -9.18 -6.43
C ARG A 14 15.80 -8.93 -7.42
N ASN A 15 15.89 -9.49 -8.63
CA ASN A 15 14.87 -9.35 -9.66
C ASN A 15 13.52 -9.85 -9.15
N LYS A 16 13.50 -10.99 -8.46
CA LYS A 16 12.29 -11.53 -7.85
C LYS A 16 11.64 -10.57 -6.84
N LYS A 17 12.43 -9.88 -6.01
CA LYS A 17 11.90 -8.86 -5.09
C LYS A 17 11.29 -7.68 -5.86
N VAL A 18 11.98 -7.23 -6.90
CA VAL A 18 11.50 -6.12 -7.75
C VAL A 18 10.20 -6.50 -8.46
N GLU A 19 10.08 -7.71 -8.98
CA GLU A 19 8.86 -8.18 -9.64
C GLU A 19 7.71 -8.34 -8.65
N GLN A 20 7.98 -8.76 -7.42
CA GLN A 20 6.99 -8.75 -6.33
C GLN A 20 6.49 -7.32 -6.02
N ASP A 21 7.41 -6.36 -5.94
CA ASP A 21 7.08 -4.96 -5.68
C ASP A 21 6.22 -4.37 -6.80
N LYS A 22 6.58 -4.61 -8.07
CA LYS A 22 5.79 -4.18 -9.24
C LYS A 22 4.40 -4.80 -9.26
N ALA A 23 4.30 -6.10 -8.95
CA ALA A 23 3.02 -6.80 -8.93
C ALA A 23 2.11 -6.28 -7.81
N TRP A 24 2.67 -5.91 -6.66
CA TRP A 24 1.93 -5.21 -5.60
C TRP A 24 1.43 -3.83 -6.04
N GLU A 25 2.29 -3.04 -6.71
CA GLU A 25 1.93 -1.71 -7.19
C GLU A 25 0.80 -1.72 -8.22
N THR A 26 0.78 -2.75 -9.08
CA THR A 26 -0.27 -2.97 -10.08
C THR A 26 -1.49 -3.72 -9.54
N SER A 27 -1.43 -4.22 -8.30
CA SER A 27 -2.51 -4.99 -7.70
C SER A 27 -3.79 -4.17 -7.54
N LEU A 28 -4.94 -4.79 -7.83
CA LEU A 28 -6.25 -4.18 -7.59
C LEU A 28 -6.48 -3.93 -6.09
N LEU A 29 -5.86 -4.72 -5.21
CA LEU A 29 -5.99 -4.56 -3.76
C LEU A 29 -5.41 -3.25 -3.26
N ARG A 30 -4.23 -2.83 -3.76
CA ARG A 30 -3.68 -1.50 -3.44
C ARG A 30 -4.64 -0.37 -3.88
N ARG A 31 -5.19 -0.48 -5.09
CA ARG A 31 -6.13 0.53 -5.63
C ARG A 31 -7.42 0.59 -4.82
N LEU A 32 -8.00 -0.56 -4.46
CA LEU A 32 -9.20 -0.65 -3.63
C LEU A 32 -8.98 -0.04 -2.23
N LEU A 33 -7.83 -0.29 -1.60
CA LEU A 33 -7.49 0.29 -0.30
C LEU A 33 -7.43 1.82 -0.37
N LEU A 34 -6.76 2.38 -1.38
CA LEU A 34 -6.69 3.84 -1.55
C LEU A 34 -8.07 4.46 -1.77
N ILE A 35 -8.92 3.83 -2.59
CA ILE A 35 -10.30 4.29 -2.82
C ILE A 35 -11.11 4.22 -1.51
N LEU A 36 -11.01 3.12 -0.77
CA LEU A 36 -11.71 2.92 0.50
C LEU A 36 -11.29 3.98 1.53
N PHE A 37 -9.99 4.18 1.74
CA PHE A 37 -9.51 5.19 2.69
C PHE A 37 -9.92 6.60 2.28
N THR A 38 -9.81 6.94 0.98
CA THR A 38 -10.24 8.25 0.46
C THR A 38 -11.73 8.46 0.66
N TYR A 39 -12.55 7.46 0.34
CA TYR A 39 -14.00 7.54 0.50
C TYR A 39 -14.42 7.66 1.96
N LEU A 40 -13.85 6.85 2.86
CA LEU A 40 -14.10 6.94 4.30
C LEU A 40 -13.71 8.30 4.86
N THR A 41 -12.54 8.80 4.45
CA THR A 41 -12.03 10.11 4.87
C THR A 41 -12.99 11.23 4.46
N ILE A 42 -13.43 11.25 3.20
CA ILE A 42 -14.36 12.26 2.68
C ILE A 42 -15.75 12.11 3.32
N GLY A 43 -16.23 10.88 3.50
CA GLY A 43 -17.52 10.62 4.14
C GLY A 43 -17.57 11.08 5.60
N ILE A 44 -16.48 10.82 6.35
CA ILE A 44 -16.30 11.35 7.70
C ILE A 44 -16.24 12.88 7.65
N TYR A 45 -15.41 13.44 6.76
CA TYR A 45 -15.30 14.89 6.59
C TYR A 45 -16.66 15.55 6.34
N MET A 46 -17.44 15.06 5.38
CA MET A 46 -18.77 15.58 5.05
C MET A 46 -19.76 15.50 6.24
N LYS A 47 -19.64 14.46 7.08
CA LYS A 47 -20.47 14.31 8.28
C LYS A 47 -20.14 15.35 9.35
N PHE A 48 -18.87 15.71 9.49
CA PHE A 48 -18.42 16.65 10.53
C PHE A 48 -18.40 18.12 10.06
N VAL A 49 -18.42 18.39 8.75
CA VAL A 49 -18.22 19.73 8.18
C VAL A 49 -19.25 20.79 8.63
N LEU A 50 -20.40 20.40 9.18
CA LEU A 50 -21.38 21.31 9.74
C LEU A 50 -21.05 21.58 11.22
N ASN A 51 -20.45 22.74 11.48
CA ASN A 51 -20.18 23.37 12.79
C ASN A 51 -18.90 22.97 13.54
N THR A 52 -17.95 22.25 12.94
CA THR A 52 -16.63 22.02 13.56
C THR A 52 -15.56 22.99 13.08
N ASP A 53 -14.63 23.27 14.00
CA ASP A 53 -13.48 24.15 13.80
C ASP A 53 -12.61 23.71 12.58
N PRO A 54 -12.12 24.65 11.75
CA PRO A 54 -11.27 24.35 10.60
C PRO A 54 -10.06 23.47 10.90
N TRP A 55 -9.48 23.56 12.11
CA TRP A 55 -8.34 22.75 12.52
C TRP A 55 -8.73 21.27 12.71
N LEU A 56 -9.91 20.98 13.25
CA LEU A 56 -10.44 19.61 13.34
C LEU A 56 -10.72 19.03 11.95
N ASN A 57 -11.23 19.86 11.05
CA ASN A 57 -11.55 19.46 9.69
C ASN A 57 -10.29 19.12 8.86
N ALA A 58 -9.14 19.73 9.16
CA ALA A 58 -7.86 19.41 8.51
C ALA A 58 -7.20 18.12 9.07
N ILE A 59 -7.49 17.75 10.32
CA ILE A 59 -6.95 16.54 10.95
C ILE A 59 -7.53 15.27 10.30
N ILE A 60 -8.82 15.27 9.96
CA ILE A 60 -9.51 14.10 9.36
C ILE A 60 -8.83 13.61 8.06
N PRO A 61 -8.62 14.46 7.02
CA PRO A 61 -7.92 14.04 5.81
C PRO A 61 -6.45 13.72 6.02
N SER A 62 -5.79 14.43 6.92
CA SER A 62 -4.38 14.16 7.25
C SER A 62 -4.21 12.79 7.93
N LEU A 63 -5.10 12.44 8.86
CA LEU A 63 -5.14 11.12 9.51
C LEU A 63 -5.52 10.03 8.52
N GLY A 64 -6.50 10.26 7.65
CA GLY A 64 -6.88 9.31 6.60
C GLY A 64 -5.70 8.96 5.69
N PHE A 65 -4.94 9.98 5.27
CA PHE A 65 -3.72 9.77 4.49
C PHE A 65 -2.64 9.05 5.30
N TYR A 66 -2.37 9.46 6.53
CA TYR A 66 -1.37 8.83 7.39
C TYR A 66 -1.68 7.35 7.69
N LEU A 67 -2.95 7.03 7.95
CA LEU A 67 -3.39 5.64 8.13
C LEU A 67 -3.24 4.84 6.83
N SER A 68 -3.44 5.46 5.67
CA SER A 68 -3.19 4.79 4.39
C SER A 68 -1.69 4.42 4.22
N THR A 69 -0.75 5.28 4.61
CA THR A 69 0.68 4.99 4.48
C THR A 69 1.13 3.89 5.43
N LEU A 70 0.57 3.81 6.63
CA LEU A 70 0.86 2.77 7.60
C LEU A 70 0.22 1.42 7.27
N SER A 71 -0.98 1.43 6.69
CA SER A 71 -1.71 0.21 6.36
C SER A 71 -1.21 -0.48 5.10
N LEU A 72 -0.74 0.27 4.10
CA LEU A 72 -0.18 -0.26 2.85
C LEU A 72 0.90 -1.36 3.03
N PRO A 73 1.94 -1.19 3.86
CA PRO A 73 2.95 -2.25 4.07
C PRO A 73 2.39 -3.47 4.80
N PHE A 74 1.38 -3.29 5.66
CA PHE A 74 0.69 -4.42 6.32
C PHE A 74 -0.12 -5.23 5.31
N PHE A 75 -0.93 -4.55 4.50
CA PHE A 75 -1.73 -5.21 3.46
C PHE A 75 -0.86 -5.83 2.36
N LYS A 76 0.30 -5.24 2.05
CA LYS A 76 1.29 -5.85 1.15
C LYS A 76 1.72 -7.24 1.64
N LYS A 77 2.05 -7.37 2.93
CA LYS A 77 2.42 -8.68 3.52
C LYS A 77 1.30 -9.71 3.44
N ILE A 78 0.04 -9.28 3.62
CA ILE A 78 -1.13 -10.16 3.48
C ILE A 78 -1.29 -10.57 2.02
N TRP A 79 -1.17 -9.62 1.10
CA TRP A 79 -1.27 -9.89 -0.34
C TRP A 79 -0.19 -10.86 -0.82
N ASP A 80 1.06 -10.66 -0.39
CA ASP A 80 2.17 -11.55 -0.68
C ASP A 80 1.90 -12.99 -0.19
N LYS A 81 1.20 -13.14 0.94
CA LYS A 81 0.92 -14.43 1.56
C LYS A 81 -0.26 -15.18 0.91
N TYR A 82 -1.30 -14.46 0.51
CA TYR A 82 -2.58 -15.07 0.09
C TYR A 82 -2.88 -14.98 -1.40
N PHE A 83 -2.35 -13.96 -2.09
CA PHE A 83 -2.71 -13.65 -3.47
C PHE A 83 -1.52 -13.74 -4.43
N TYR A 84 -0.30 -13.46 -3.97
CA TYR A 84 0.90 -13.62 -4.78
C TYR A 84 1.29 -15.11 -4.86
N LYS A 85 0.72 -15.83 -5.83
CA LYS A 85 1.22 -17.14 -6.23
C LYS A 85 2.53 -16.92 -6.99
N LYS A 86 3.64 -17.30 -6.36
CA LYS A 86 4.96 -17.41 -6.98
C LYS A 86 4.86 -18.37 -8.17
N GLY A 87 4.72 -17.81 -9.37
CA GLY A 87 4.91 -18.51 -10.64
C GLY A 87 6.37 -18.87 -10.84
#